data_AF-G1QPI0-F1
#
_entry.id   AF-G1QPI0-F1
#
_cell.length_a   1.000
_cell.length_b   1.000
_cell.length_c   1.000
_cell.angle_alpha   90.00
_cell.angle_beta   90.00
_cell.angle_gamma   90.00
#
_symmetry.space_group_name_H-M   'P 1'
#
loop_
_entity.id
_entity.type
_entity.pdbx_description
1 polymer ?
#
loop_
_entity_poly.entity_id
_entity_poly.type
_entity_poly.pdbx_seq_one_letter_code
_entity_poly.pdbx_strand_id
1 'polypeptide(L)'
;MWAQMVELEQEVERRRRLGQESAARKALIASSYHPARPEVYDSLQDAALAPEFLAVAEYSVSPGADLKGLLQRLETVSEEKRIYRVPVFTAPFCQALLEELEHFEQSDMPKGRPNTMNNYGVLLHELGLDEPLMTPLRERFLQPLMALLYPDCGGGQLDSHRAFVVKYAPGQDLELGCHYDNAELTLNVALGKVFTGGALYFGGLFQAPAALTEPLEVEHVVGQGVLHRGGQLHGARPLGTGERWNLVVWLRASAVRNRLCPMCCHEPDLVDDEGFGDGFTREEPATVDVCALTELAWAQCGGGRQVRAPLPLAGGRNKTPTAYCTCWLKAVPASGSFSGQTCCLSSGLLEAESGMGRQRGSQGSRGGEGAAAQGGGFRGRPASADPAESSRQSPQYHSVPTPSVTGSWMRGPERSE
;
A
#
# COMPACT_ATOMS: atom_id res chain seq x y z
N MET A 1 4.52 -43.65 -3.35
CA MET A 1 5.91 -43.15 -3.20
C MET A 1 6.54 -42.78 -4.54
N TRP A 2 6.86 -43.72 -5.45
CA TRP A 2 7.51 -43.35 -6.73
C TRP A 2 6.65 -42.45 -7.64
N ALA A 3 5.37 -42.77 -7.84
CA ALA A 3 4.45 -41.93 -8.61
C ALA A 3 4.29 -40.51 -8.03
N GLN A 4 4.25 -40.39 -6.70
CA GLN A 4 4.18 -39.08 -6.01
C GLN A 4 5.48 -38.29 -6.16
N MET A 5 6.64 -38.96 -6.18
CA MET A 5 7.91 -38.29 -6.45
C MET A 5 7.98 -37.76 -7.88
N VAL A 6 7.52 -38.54 -8.86
CA VAL A 6 7.47 -38.11 -10.27
C VAL A 6 6.54 -36.91 -10.44
N GLU A 7 5.37 -36.92 -9.79
CA GLU A 7 4.43 -35.79 -9.81
C GLU A 7 5.04 -34.53 -9.18
N LEU A 8 5.73 -34.67 -8.06
CA LEU A 8 6.45 -33.56 -7.42
C LEU A 8 7.57 -33.01 -8.30
N GLU A 9 8.37 -33.87 -8.92
CA GLU A 9 9.44 -33.47 -9.84
C GLU A 9 8.88 -32.71 -11.06
N GLN A 10 7.78 -33.20 -11.63
CA GLN A 10 7.09 -32.52 -12.73
C GLN A 10 6.55 -31.15 -12.32
N GLU A 11 5.98 -31.03 -11.12
CA GLU A 11 5.46 -29.76 -10.61
C GLU A 11 6.58 -28.75 -10.34
N VAL A 12 7.71 -29.18 -9.75
CA VAL A 12 8.90 -28.32 -9.57
C VAL A 12 9.43 -27.85 -10.93
N GLU A 13 9.56 -28.75 -11.90
CA GLU A 13 10.06 -28.38 -13.22
C GLU A 13 9.09 -27.47 -13.99
N ARG A 14 7.79 -27.65 -13.80
CA ARG A 14 6.78 -26.73 -14.34
C ARG A 14 6.92 -25.34 -13.72
N ARG A 15 7.07 -25.24 -12.39
CA ARG A 15 7.17 -23.96 -11.67
C ARG A 15 8.45 -23.19 -12.03
N ARG A 16 9.58 -23.89 -12.19
CA ARG A 16 10.84 -23.29 -12.66
C ARG A 16 10.73 -22.58 -14.01
N ARG A 17 9.86 -23.07 -14.89
CA ARG A 17 9.65 -22.53 -16.23
C ARG A 17 8.63 -21.38 -16.28
N LEU A 18 7.88 -21.13 -15.20
CA LEU A 18 6.78 -20.15 -15.20
C LEU A 18 7.21 -18.74 -15.61
N GLY A 19 8.35 -18.26 -15.08
CA GLY A 19 8.86 -16.92 -15.41
C GLY A 19 9.20 -16.80 -16.90
N GLN A 20 9.97 -17.76 -17.44
CA GLN A 20 10.35 -17.80 -18.85
C GLN A 20 9.14 -17.95 -19.78
N GLU A 21 8.18 -18.80 -19.42
CA GLU A 21 6.94 -18.98 -20.18
C GLU A 21 6.08 -17.71 -20.15
N SER A 22 6.01 -17.02 -19.01
CA SER A 22 5.31 -15.74 -18.88
C SER A 22 5.94 -14.65 -19.74
N ALA A 23 7.27 -14.52 -19.72
CA ALA A 23 8.01 -13.60 -20.57
C ALA A 23 7.78 -13.87 -22.07
N ALA A 24 7.82 -15.15 -22.47
CA ALA A 24 7.54 -15.56 -23.85
C ALA A 24 6.10 -15.23 -24.27
N ARG A 25 5.11 -15.48 -23.41
CA ARG A 25 3.70 -15.08 -23.66
C ARG A 25 3.58 -13.57 -23.82
N LYS A 26 4.11 -12.81 -22.86
CA LYS A 26 4.09 -11.35 -22.89
C LYS A 26 4.70 -10.80 -24.18
N ALA A 27 5.84 -11.32 -24.62
CA ALA A 27 6.48 -10.90 -25.86
C ALA A 27 5.60 -11.19 -27.10
N LEU A 28 4.97 -12.37 -27.15
CA LEU A 28 4.09 -12.74 -28.26
C LEU A 28 2.79 -11.91 -28.29
N ILE A 29 2.19 -11.66 -27.11
CA ILE A 29 1.02 -10.80 -26.95
C ILE A 29 1.37 -9.39 -27.45
N ALA A 30 2.46 -8.81 -26.96
CA ALA A 30 2.89 -7.46 -27.34
C ALA A 30 3.14 -7.30 -28.85
N SER A 31 3.58 -8.35 -29.54
CA SER A 31 3.85 -8.29 -30.98
C SER A 31 2.66 -8.58 -31.89
N SER A 32 1.59 -9.21 -31.37
CA SER A 32 0.57 -9.86 -32.22
C SER A 32 -0.87 -9.53 -31.83
N TYR A 33 -1.10 -9.18 -30.57
CA TYR A 33 -2.42 -8.83 -30.08
C TYR A 33 -2.80 -7.40 -30.53
N HIS A 34 -4.06 -7.23 -30.93
CA HIS A 34 -4.60 -5.94 -31.35
C HIS A 34 -5.68 -5.51 -30.35
N PRO A 35 -5.45 -4.46 -29.56
CA PRO A 35 -6.42 -3.98 -28.58
C PRO A 35 -7.76 -3.58 -29.20
N ALA A 36 -8.86 -3.91 -28.53
CA ALA A 36 -10.20 -3.40 -28.86
C ALA A 36 -10.43 -2.00 -28.27
N ARG A 37 -9.80 -1.70 -27.13
CA ARG A 37 -9.88 -0.42 -26.42
C ARG A 37 -8.47 0.14 -26.19
N PRO A 38 -7.77 0.65 -27.23
CA PRO A 38 -6.42 1.19 -27.09
C PRO A 38 -6.27 2.22 -25.97
N GLU A 39 -7.34 2.96 -25.65
CA GLU A 39 -7.36 3.97 -24.59
C GLU A 39 -7.11 3.41 -23.18
N VAL A 40 -7.28 2.10 -22.93
CA VAL A 40 -6.97 1.51 -21.61
C VAL A 40 -5.47 1.35 -21.36
N TYR A 41 -4.66 1.47 -22.42
CA TYR A 41 -3.19 1.40 -22.37
C TYR A 41 -2.54 2.78 -22.27
N ASP A 42 -3.33 3.85 -22.37
CA ASP A 42 -2.85 5.19 -22.05
C ASP A 42 -2.54 5.32 -20.55
N SER A 43 -1.63 6.22 -20.19
CA SER A 43 -1.29 6.44 -18.79
C SER A 43 -2.53 6.79 -17.96
N LEU A 44 -2.68 6.16 -16.78
CA LEU A 44 -3.82 6.33 -15.88
C LEU A 44 -4.12 7.81 -15.59
N GLN A 45 -5.28 8.26 -16.07
CA GLN A 45 -5.83 9.59 -15.83
C GLN A 45 -6.82 9.57 -14.67
N ASP A 46 -6.92 10.68 -13.93
CA ASP A 46 -7.84 10.81 -12.80
C ASP A 46 -9.31 10.62 -13.21
N ALA A 47 -9.66 10.91 -14.47
CA ALA A 47 -11.01 10.68 -15.01
C ALA A 47 -11.43 9.20 -15.06
N ALA A 48 -10.47 8.27 -15.00
CA ALA A 48 -10.75 6.84 -14.86
C ALA A 48 -11.15 6.45 -13.43
N LEU A 49 -10.82 7.27 -12.44
CA LEU A 49 -11.01 6.98 -11.02
C LEU A 49 -12.30 7.61 -10.49
N ALA A 50 -12.94 6.91 -9.55
CA ALA A 50 -14.13 7.42 -8.89
C ALA A 50 -13.79 8.70 -8.08
N PRO A 51 -14.64 9.74 -8.09
CA PRO A 51 -14.40 10.96 -7.33
C PRO A 51 -14.15 10.71 -5.84
N GLU A 52 -14.82 9.72 -5.27
CA GLU A 52 -14.63 9.29 -3.88
C GLU A 52 -13.22 8.74 -3.65
N PHE A 53 -12.70 7.94 -4.60
CA PHE A 53 -11.35 7.41 -4.52
C PHE A 53 -10.29 8.52 -4.56
N LEU A 54 -10.47 9.47 -5.48
CA LEU A 54 -9.59 10.64 -5.60
C LEU A 54 -9.59 11.43 -4.30
N ALA A 55 -10.76 11.71 -3.73
CA ALA A 55 -10.87 12.45 -2.46
C ALA A 55 -10.21 11.71 -1.28
N VAL A 56 -10.27 10.38 -1.25
CA VAL A 56 -9.58 9.54 -0.25
C VAL A 56 -8.06 9.61 -0.45
N ALA A 57 -7.57 9.50 -1.69
CA ALA A 57 -6.14 9.58 -2.00
C ALA A 57 -5.57 10.96 -1.71
N GLU A 58 -6.25 12.03 -2.11
CA GLU A 58 -5.90 13.42 -1.81
C GLU A 58 -5.83 13.67 -0.29
N TYR A 59 -6.82 13.16 0.46
CA TYR A 59 -6.79 13.24 1.92
C TYR A 59 -5.58 12.49 2.49
N SER A 60 -5.25 11.31 1.97
CA SER A 60 -4.20 10.45 2.50
C SER A 60 -2.80 11.07 2.42
N VAL A 61 -2.57 11.99 1.49
CA VAL A 61 -1.31 12.74 1.37
C VAL A 61 -1.37 14.14 1.99
N SER A 62 -2.52 14.55 2.53
CA SER A 62 -2.70 15.88 3.10
C SER A 62 -1.98 16.05 4.45
N PRO A 63 -1.49 17.26 4.79
CA PRO A 63 -0.89 17.50 6.10
C PRO A 63 -1.88 17.20 7.24
N GLY A 64 -1.46 16.35 8.19
CA GLY A 64 -2.30 15.95 9.31
C GLY A 64 -3.33 14.86 8.99
N ALA A 65 -3.21 14.20 7.84
CA ALA A 65 -3.99 13.01 7.53
C ALA A 65 -3.77 11.93 8.60
N ASP A 66 -4.87 11.35 9.08
CA ASP A 66 -4.85 10.27 10.05
C ASP A 66 -5.89 9.19 9.70
N LEU A 67 -5.79 8.05 10.39
CA LEU A 67 -6.71 6.94 10.18
C LEU A 67 -8.17 7.38 10.44
N LYS A 68 -8.42 8.18 11.47
CA LYS A 68 -9.78 8.57 11.85
C LYS A 68 -10.48 9.41 10.79
N GLY A 69 -9.77 10.37 10.18
CA GLY A 69 -10.31 11.18 9.10
C GLY A 69 -10.42 10.39 7.79
N LEU A 70 -9.53 9.42 7.56
CA LEU A 70 -9.61 8.53 6.40
C LEU A 70 -10.86 7.64 6.47
N LEU A 71 -11.14 7.04 7.64
CA LEU A 71 -12.31 6.17 7.85
C LEU A 71 -13.65 6.90 7.71
N GLN A 72 -13.68 8.23 7.78
CA GLN A 72 -14.90 9.02 7.49
C GLN A 72 -15.20 9.12 5.99
N ARG A 73 -14.28 8.68 5.13
CA ARG A 73 -14.35 8.77 3.66
C ARG A 73 -14.46 7.42 2.98
N LEU A 74 -14.34 6.35 3.75
CA LEU A 74 -14.39 4.96 3.32
C LEU A 74 -15.57 4.26 3.98
N GLU A 75 -16.09 3.21 3.36
CA GLU A 75 -16.98 2.29 4.07
C GLU A 75 -16.11 1.35 4.93
N THR A 76 -16.36 1.35 6.24
CA THR A 76 -15.79 0.34 7.14
C THR A 76 -16.72 -0.87 7.16
N VAL A 77 -16.33 -1.93 6.41
CA VAL A 77 -17.10 -3.18 6.35
C VAL A 77 -16.93 -3.98 7.65
N SER A 78 -15.72 -4.00 8.20
CA SER A 78 -15.44 -4.55 9.53
C SER A 78 -14.23 -3.88 10.16
N GLU A 79 -14.44 -3.25 11.31
CA GLU A 79 -13.36 -2.65 12.10
C GLU A 79 -12.46 -3.72 12.73
N GLU A 80 -13.06 -4.79 13.28
CA GLU A 80 -12.32 -5.91 13.89
C GLU A 80 -11.40 -6.61 12.88
N LYS A 81 -11.90 -6.87 11.67
CA LYS A 81 -11.13 -7.52 10.61
C LYS A 81 -10.26 -6.57 9.80
N ARG A 82 -10.52 -5.25 9.90
CA ARG A 82 -9.89 -4.17 9.11
C ARG A 82 -10.14 -4.37 7.61
N ILE A 83 -11.40 -4.55 7.26
CA ILE A 83 -11.87 -4.67 5.88
C ILE A 83 -12.63 -3.39 5.54
N TYR A 84 -12.24 -2.76 4.43
CA TYR A 84 -12.79 -1.49 3.98
C TYR A 84 -13.27 -1.60 2.54
N ARG A 85 -14.21 -0.74 2.16
CA ARG A 85 -14.71 -0.66 0.78
C ARG A 85 -14.69 0.78 0.30
N VAL A 86 -14.34 0.96 -0.97
CA VAL A 86 -14.30 2.28 -1.64
C VAL A 86 -14.64 2.12 -3.12
N PRO A 87 -15.41 3.03 -3.75
CA PRO A 87 -15.46 3.14 -5.20
C PRO A 87 -14.05 3.37 -5.74
N VAL A 88 -13.59 2.65 -6.76
CA VAL A 88 -12.21 2.80 -7.28
C VAL A 88 -12.23 3.42 -8.66
N PHE A 89 -12.96 2.82 -9.60
CA PHE A 89 -13.03 3.26 -10.98
C PHE A 89 -14.40 3.84 -11.31
N THR A 90 -14.45 4.71 -12.31
CA THR A 90 -15.71 5.16 -12.89
C THR A 90 -16.35 4.02 -13.70
N ALA A 91 -17.68 4.01 -13.79
CA ALA A 91 -18.39 3.00 -14.58
C ALA A 91 -17.94 2.95 -16.06
N PRO A 92 -17.69 4.07 -16.76
CA PRO A 92 -17.14 4.04 -18.12
C PRO A 92 -15.77 3.37 -18.22
N PHE A 93 -14.88 3.61 -17.25
CA PHE A 93 -13.56 2.96 -17.25
C PHE A 93 -13.68 1.46 -16.96
N CYS A 94 -14.49 1.06 -15.98
CA CYS A 94 -14.80 -0.35 -15.72
C CYS A 94 -15.32 -1.05 -16.98
N GLN A 95 -16.22 -0.41 -17.72
CA GLN A 95 -16.74 -0.96 -18.97
C GLN A 95 -15.65 -1.09 -20.04
N ALA A 96 -14.86 -0.05 -20.29
CA ALA A 96 -13.79 -0.10 -21.29
C ALA A 96 -12.74 -1.17 -20.95
N LEU A 97 -12.31 -1.25 -19.68
CA LEU A 97 -11.38 -2.28 -19.23
C LEU A 97 -11.98 -3.68 -19.41
N LEU A 98 -13.25 -3.88 -19.05
CA LEU A 98 -13.91 -5.18 -19.21
C LEU A 98 -14.05 -5.58 -20.68
N GLU A 99 -14.41 -4.66 -21.57
CA GLU A 99 -14.50 -4.91 -23.01
C GLU A 99 -13.14 -5.33 -23.60
N GLU A 100 -12.05 -4.70 -23.18
CA GLU A 100 -10.69 -5.10 -23.58
C GLU A 100 -10.33 -6.50 -23.08
N LEU A 101 -10.61 -6.79 -21.81
CA LEU A 101 -10.30 -8.09 -21.21
C LEU A 101 -11.10 -9.22 -21.85
N GLU A 102 -12.38 -8.97 -22.18
CA GLU A 102 -13.20 -9.91 -22.93
C GLU A 102 -12.67 -10.13 -24.35
N HIS A 103 -12.23 -9.06 -25.01
CA HIS A 103 -11.62 -9.16 -26.33
C HIS A 103 -10.35 -10.02 -26.29
N PHE A 104 -9.50 -9.83 -25.28
CA PHE A 104 -8.30 -10.62 -25.09
C PHE A 104 -8.62 -12.09 -24.81
N GLU A 105 -9.58 -12.36 -23.92
CA GLU A 105 -10.04 -13.71 -23.60
C GLU A 105 -10.58 -14.45 -24.83
N GLN A 106 -11.25 -13.76 -25.75
CA GLN A 106 -11.80 -14.33 -26.98
C GLN A 106 -10.75 -14.52 -28.09
N SER A 107 -9.56 -13.94 -27.95
CA SER A 107 -8.50 -14.05 -28.95
C SER A 107 -7.75 -15.39 -28.88
N ASP A 108 -6.98 -15.71 -29.92
CA ASP A 108 -6.09 -16.89 -29.96
C ASP A 108 -4.74 -16.67 -29.24
N MET A 109 -4.56 -15.53 -28.57
CA MET A 109 -3.33 -15.25 -27.82
C MET A 109 -3.13 -16.23 -26.67
N PRO A 110 -1.88 -16.61 -26.35
CA PRO A 110 -1.61 -17.48 -25.22
C PRO A 110 -1.98 -16.78 -23.91
N LYS A 111 -2.51 -17.53 -22.95
CA LYS A 111 -2.97 -17.00 -21.67
C LYS A 111 -2.33 -17.76 -20.52
N GLY A 112 -1.70 -17.03 -19.60
CA GLY A 112 -1.28 -17.59 -18.32
C GLY A 112 -2.47 -17.71 -17.35
N ARG A 113 -2.40 -18.65 -16.41
CA ARG A 113 -3.39 -18.72 -15.33
C ARG A 113 -3.22 -17.53 -14.37
N PRO A 114 -4.31 -16.87 -13.92
CA PRO A 114 -4.22 -15.73 -13.00
C PRO A 114 -3.48 -16.07 -11.71
N ASN A 115 -3.80 -17.22 -11.12
CA ASN A 115 -3.12 -17.81 -9.97
C ASN A 115 -3.28 -19.35 -9.99
N THR A 116 -2.79 -20.03 -8.97
CA THR A 116 -2.82 -21.50 -8.86
C THR A 116 -4.21 -22.09 -8.61
N MET A 117 -5.14 -21.30 -8.07
CA MET A 117 -6.49 -21.73 -7.69
C MET A 117 -7.58 -21.31 -8.70
N ASN A 118 -7.30 -20.35 -9.59
CA ASN A 118 -8.20 -19.91 -10.65
C ASN A 118 -7.74 -20.44 -12.01
N ASN A 119 -8.70 -20.86 -12.83
CA ASN A 119 -8.46 -21.36 -14.18
C ASN A 119 -8.72 -20.29 -15.24
N TYR A 120 -9.57 -19.30 -14.94
CA TYR A 120 -10.04 -18.32 -15.92
C TYR A 120 -9.77 -16.88 -15.49
N GLY A 121 -9.28 -16.08 -16.43
CA GLY A 121 -8.95 -14.68 -16.23
C GLY A 121 -7.65 -14.26 -16.90
N VAL A 122 -7.19 -13.04 -16.60
CA VAL A 122 -6.12 -12.37 -17.35
C VAL A 122 -5.04 -11.85 -16.42
N LEU A 123 -3.77 -12.09 -16.75
CA LEU A 123 -2.61 -11.48 -16.10
C LEU A 123 -2.33 -10.11 -16.72
N LEU A 124 -2.47 -9.03 -15.95
CA LEU A 124 -2.36 -7.66 -16.49
C LEU A 124 -0.94 -7.34 -16.96
N HIS A 125 0.08 -7.93 -16.32
CA HIS A 125 1.47 -7.71 -16.70
C HIS A 125 1.83 -8.34 -18.06
N GLU A 126 1.19 -9.46 -18.42
CA GLU A 126 1.35 -10.11 -19.73
C GLU A 126 0.63 -9.33 -20.83
N LEU A 127 -0.49 -8.70 -20.47
CA LEU A 127 -1.24 -7.82 -21.37
C LEU A 127 -0.58 -6.43 -21.53
N GLY A 128 0.39 -6.08 -20.67
CA GLY A 128 1.12 -4.81 -20.75
C GLY A 128 0.47 -3.65 -19.98
N LEU A 129 -0.43 -3.94 -19.03
CA LEU A 129 -1.16 -2.94 -18.26
C LEU A 129 -0.47 -2.53 -16.94
N ASP A 130 0.64 -3.17 -16.57
CA ASP A 130 1.34 -2.82 -15.33
C ASP A 130 1.86 -1.38 -15.34
N GLU A 131 2.60 -0.98 -16.38
CA GLU A 131 3.19 0.36 -16.48
C GLU A 131 2.14 1.48 -16.65
N PRO A 132 1.19 1.40 -17.61
CA PRO A 132 0.24 2.50 -17.81
C PRO A 132 -0.83 2.58 -16.72
N LEU A 133 -1.19 1.47 -16.07
CA LEU A 133 -2.37 1.41 -15.20
C LEU A 133 -2.05 1.00 -13.76
N MET A 134 -1.40 -0.14 -13.52
CA MET A 134 -1.26 -0.67 -12.15
C MET A 134 -0.17 0.01 -11.32
N THR A 135 0.97 0.33 -11.91
CA THR A 135 2.06 1.08 -11.27
C THR A 135 1.60 2.46 -10.79
N PRO A 136 1.00 3.32 -11.64
CA PRO A 136 0.48 4.60 -11.16
C PRO A 136 -0.67 4.44 -10.16
N LEU A 137 -1.53 3.42 -10.30
CA LEU A 137 -2.57 3.14 -9.31
C LEU A 137 -1.96 2.83 -7.92
N ARG A 138 -0.92 1.98 -7.87
CA ARG A 138 -0.19 1.64 -6.65
C ARG A 138 0.47 2.86 -6.03
N GLU A 139 1.30 3.57 -6.79
CA GLU A 139 2.19 4.61 -6.25
C GLU A 139 1.43 5.87 -5.85
N ARG A 140 0.51 6.34 -6.70
CA ARG A 140 -0.15 7.65 -6.51
C ARG A 140 -1.35 7.55 -5.57
N PHE A 141 -2.05 6.42 -5.56
CA PHE A 141 -3.37 6.34 -4.91
C PHE A 141 -3.40 5.29 -3.79
N LEU A 142 -2.97 4.05 -4.06
CA LEU A 142 -3.09 2.98 -3.07
C LEU A 142 -2.07 3.12 -1.94
N GLN A 143 -0.79 3.36 -2.24
CA GLN A 143 0.26 3.39 -1.21
C GLN A 143 -0.01 4.44 -0.10
N PRO A 144 -0.37 5.70 -0.39
CA PRO A 144 -0.68 6.67 0.67
C PRO A 144 -1.87 6.25 1.53
N LEU A 145 -2.93 5.73 0.89
CA LEU A 145 -4.12 5.24 1.56
C LEU A 145 -3.80 4.04 2.46
N MET A 146 -3.06 3.06 1.93
CA MET A 146 -2.65 1.86 2.66
C MET A 146 -1.70 2.17 3.82
N ALA A 147 -0.88 3.22 3.71
CA ALA A 147 -0.01 3.66 4.80
C ALA A 147 -0.80 4.03 6.06
N LEU A 148 -1.98 4.63 5.88
CA LEU A 148 -2.88 4.99 6.97
C LEU A 148 -3.73 3.82 7.45
N LEU A 149 -4.27 3.00 6.53
CA LEU A 149 -5.10 1.85 6.90
C LEU A 149 -4.32 0.72 7.55
N TYR A 150 -3.10 0.45 7.07
CA TYR A 150 -2.28 -0.71 7.43
C TYR A 150 -0.81 -0.37 7.71
N PRO A 151 -0.53 0.53 8.67
CA PRO A 151 0.84 0.94 9.00
C PRO A 151 1.69 -0.22 9.53
N ASP A 152 1.05 -1.22 10.14
CA ASP A 152 1.66 -2.42 10.72
C ASP A 152 1.95 -3.54 9.70
N CYS A 153 1.49 -3.40 8.45
CA CYS A 153 1.65 -4.41 7.40
C CYS A 153 2.44 -3.89 6.19
N GLY A 154 3.23 -2.82 6.34
CA GLY A 154 4.03 -2.26 5.26
C GLY A 154 3.24 -1.42 4.24
N GLY A 155 2.04 -0.95 4.57
CA GLY A 155 1.19 -0.20 3.65
C GLY A 155 1.84 1.07 3.08
N GLY A 156 2.79 1.68 3.80
CA GLY A 156 3.56 2.84 3.32
C GLY A 156 4.78 2.50 2.46
N GLN A 157 5.08 1.22 2.24
CA GLN A 157 6.29 0.73 1.56
C GLN A 157 5.94 -0.27 0.46
N LEU A 158 4.78 -0.14 -0.17
CA LEU A 158 4.33 -1.01 -1.24
C LEU A 158 5.11 -0.71 -2.53
N ASP A 159 6.13 -1.51 -2.83
CA ASP A 159 7.09 -1.28 -3.91
C ASP A 159 6.92 -2.21 -5.12
N SER A 160 6.05 -3.20 -5.01
CA SER A 160 5.73 -4.13 -6.09
C SER A 160 4.27 -4.58 -6.04
N HIS A 161 3.82 -5.18 -7.14
CA HIS A 161 2.47 -5.73 -7.22
C HIS A 161 2.40 -6.93 -8.15
N ARG A 162 1.32 -7.70 -8.01
CA ARG A 162 0.84 -8.63 -9.02
C ARG A 162 -0.63 -8.35 -9.25
N ALA A 163 -1.00 -8.01 -10.47
CA ALA A 163 -2.36 -7.67 -10.82
C ALA A 163 -2.92 -8.64 -11.86
N PHE A 164 -4.13 -9.12 -11.59
CA PHE A 164 -4.81 -10.09 -12.43
C PHE A 164 -6.31 -9.96 -12.30
N VAL A 165 -7.02 -10.39 -13.33
CA VAL A 165 -8.47 -10.47 -13.33
C VAL A 165 -8.86 -11.92 -13.18
N VAL A 166 -9.84 -12.21 -12.32
CA VAL A 166 -10.46 -13.52 -12.18
C VAL A 166 -11.87 -13.48 -12.77
N LYS A 167 -12.26 -14.56 -13.44
CA LYS A 167 -13.58 -14.73 -14.05
C LYS A 167 -14.32 -15.91 -13.42
N TYR A 168 -15.57 -15.66 -13.02
CA TYR A 168 -16.51 -16.69 -12.60
C TYR A 168 -17.72 -16.68 -13.53
N ALA A 169 -18.12 -17.86 -14.03
CA ALA A 169 -19.25 -18.02 -14.93
C ALA A 169 -19.75 -19.48 -14.94
N PRO A 170 -21.02 -19.74 -15.34
CA PRO A 170 -21.51 -21.10 -15.56
C PRO A 170 -20.61 -21.90 -16.50
N GLY A 171 -20.21 -23.11 -16.07
CA GLY A 171 -19.30 -23.97 -16.84
C GLY A 171 -17.81 -23.61 -16.72
N GLN A 172 -17.48 -22.61 -15.90
CA GLN A 172 -16.12 -22.22 -15.52
C GLN A 172 -15.94 -22.34 -14.00
N ASP A 173 -15.01 -21.58 -13.41
CA ASP A 173 -14.91 -21.47 -11.95
C ASP A 173 -16.19 -20.83 -11.38
N LEU A 174 -16.71 -21.39 -10.29
CA LEU A 174 -17.91 -20.87 -9.60
C LEU A 174 -17.62 -20.35 -8.20
N GLU A 175 -16.57 -20.84 -7.55
CA GLU A 175 -16.17 -20.47 -6.20
C GLU A 175 -14.65 -20.53 -6.07
N LEU A 176 -14.14 -20.08 -4.92
CA LEU A 176 -12.73 -20.20 -4.59
C LEU A 176 -12.58 -20.68 -3.15
N GLY A 177 -11.85 -21.78 -2.98
CA GLY A 177 -11.55 -22.36 -1.68
C GLY A 177 -10.84 -21.39 -0.75
N CYS A 178 -10.85 -21.68 0.55
CA CYS A 178 -10.23 -20.79 1.52
C CYS A 178 -8.70 -20.77 1.35
N HIS A 179 -8.14 -19.57 1.31
CA HIS A 179 -6.73 -19.29 1.10
C HIS A 179 -6.35 -17.96 1.76
N TYR A 180 -5.09 -17.58 1.61
CA TYR A 180 -4.56 -16.25 1.91
C TYR A 180 -3.74 -15.81 0.69
N ASP A 181 -3.55 -14.51 0.51
CA ASP A 181 -2.85 -13.96 -0.64
C ASP A 181 -1.35 -13.88 -0.41
N ASN A 182 -0.57 -14.07 -1.47
CA ASN A 182 0.86 -13.78 -1.49
C ASN A 182 1.15 -12.27 -1.63
N ALA A 183 0.64 -11.53 -0.66
CA ALA A 183 0.61 -10.07 -0.59
C ALA A 183 0.67 -9.61 0.88
N GLU A 184 1.16 -8.40 1.12
CA GLU A 184 0.92 -7.75 2.41
C GLU A 184 -0.54 -7.27 2.47
N LEU A 185 -1.01 -6.67 1.37
CA LEU A 185 -2.33 -6.07 1.24
C LEU A 185 -2.95 -6.42 -0.12
N THR A 186 -4.27 -6.49 -0.16
CA THR A 186 -5.02 -6.82 -1.38
C THR A 186 -6.09 -5.79 -1.65
N LEU A 187 -6.22 -5.41 -2.92
CA LEU A 187 -7.37 -4.72 -3.48
C LEU A 187 -8.14 -5.69 -4.39
N ASN A 188 -9.44 -5.83 -4.19
CA ASN A 188 -10.31 -6.63 -5.04
C ASN A 188 -11.51 -5.79 -5.54
N VAL A 189 -11.52 -5.43 -6.82
CA VAL A 189 -12.53 -4.59 -7.46
C VAL A 189 -13.44 -5.42 -8.36
N ALA A 190 -14.75 -5.38 -8.13
CA ALA A 190 -15.71 -5.95 -9.07
C ALA A 190 -15.83 -5.03 -10.30
N LEU A 191 -15.37 -5.48 -11.47
CA LEU A 191 -15.32 -4.65 -12.68
C LEU A 191 -16.68 -4.47 -13.35
N GLY A 192 -17.58 -5.45 -13.27
CA GLY A 192 -18.88 -5.33 -13.93
C GLY A 192 -19.64 -6.64 -14.09
N LYS A 193 -20.49 -6.66 -15.13
CA LYS A 193 -21.52 -7.66 -15.43
C LYS A 193 -22.65 -7.72 -14.40
N VAL A 194 -23.64 -8.57 -14.68
CA VAL A 194 -24.79 -8.84 -13.81
C VAL A 194 -24.62 -10.26 -13.27
N PHE A 195 -24.64 -10.40 -11.95
CA PHE A 195 -24.51 -11.68 -11.28
C PHE A 195 -25.22 -11.71 -9.93
N THR A 196 -25.39 -12.91 -9.38
CA THR A 196 -25.86 -13.14 -8.00
C THR A 196 -24.91 -14.08 -7.27
N GLY A 197 -24.88 -14.00 -5.93
CA GLY A 197 -23.94 -14.76 -5.11
C GLY A 197 -22.49 -14.32 -5.33
N GLY A 198 -21.54 -15.19 -5.00
CA GLY A 198 -20.14 -14.89 -5.19
C GLY A 198 -19.50 -14.00 -4.10
N ALA A 199 -20.16 -13.81 -2.96
CA ALA A 199 -19.62 -13.05 -1.85
C ALA A 199 -18.22 -13.52 -1.43
N LEU A 200 -17.37 -12.59 -1.03
CA LEU A 200 -16.15 -12.96 -0.30
C LEU A 200 -16.55 -13.37 1.11
N TYR A 201 -15.88 -14.37 1.67
CA TYR A 201 -15.99 -14.70 3.09
C TYR A 201 -14.62 -14.56 3.74
N PHE A 202 -14.56 -13.90 4.90
CA PHE A 202 -13.31 -13.56 5.59
C PHE A 202 -13.27 -14.15 7.00
N GLY A 203 -12.19 -14.86 7.29
CA GLY A 203 -11.82 -15.31 8.61
C GLY A 203 -10.82 -14.40 9.32
N GLY A 204 -10.18 -14.96 10.34
CA GLY A 204 -8.97 -14.41 10.96
C GLY A 204 -7.71 -14.53 10.07
N LEU A 205 -6.57 -14.17 10.63
CA LEU A 205 -5.28 -14.31 9.94
C LEU A 205 -4.82 -15.78 9.92
N PHE A 206 -4.06 -16.18 8.90
CA PHE A 206 -3.60 -17.57 8.75
C PHE A 206 -2.74 -18.05 9.93
N GLN A 207 -2.08 -17.14 10.65
CA GLN A 207 -1.30 -17.46 11.86
C GLN A 207 -2.18 -17.85 13.06
N ALA A 208 -3.51 -17.70 12.97
CA ALA A 208 -4.48 -17.98 14.03
C ALA A 208 -5.55 -19.00 13.56
N PRO A 209 -5.36 -20.32 13.80
CA PRO A 209 -6.13 -21.40 13.14
C PRO A 209 -7.64 -21.47 13.43
N ALA A 210 -8.16 -20.83 14.48
CA ALA A 210 -9.60 -20.82 14.79
C ALA A 210 -10.42 -19.88 13.86
N ALA A 211 -9.83 -19.45 12.75
CA ALA A 211 -10.17 -18.25 12.00
C ALA A 211 -11.46 -18.32 11.17
N LEU A 212 -12.06 -19.49 10.92
CA LEU A 212 -13.22 -19.62 10.00
C LEU A 212 -14.52 -20.06 10.69
N THR A 213 -14.56 -20.07 12.02
CA THR A 213 -15.73 -20.56 12.75
C THR A 213 -17.00 -19.74 12.47
N GLU A 214 -16.85 -18.42 12.29
CA GLU A 214 -17.90 -17.48 11.87
C GLU A 214 -17.31 -16.46 10.89
N PRO A 215 -17.28 -16.76 9.58
CA PRO A 215 -16.67 -15.86 8.61
C PRO A 215 -17.56 -14.63 8.35
N LEU A 216 -16.93 -13.48 8.14
CA LEU A 216 -17.61 -12.28 7.67
C LEU A 216 -17.86 -12.39 6.16
N GLU A 217 -19.13 -12.32 5.73
CA GLU A 217 -19.46 -12.28 4.31
C GLU A 217 -19.52 -10.84 3.80
N VAL A 218 -18.94 -10.62 2.62
CA VAL A 218 -18.80 -9.32 1.99
C VAL A 218 -19.24 -9.45 0.54
N GLU A 219 -20.43 -8.93 0.26
CA GLU A 219 -20.97 -8.88 -1.10
C GLU A 219 -20.17 -7.92 -1.99
N HIS A 220 -20.11 -8.24 -3.28
CA HIS A 220 -19.49 -7.37 -4.27
C HIS A 220 -20.46 -6.28 -4.72
N VAL A 221 -19.92 -5.07 -4.93
CA VAL A 221 -20.61 -3.95 -5.56
C VAL A 221 -19.76 -3.53 -6.75
N VAL A 222 -20.36 -3.52 -7.96
CA VAL A 222 -19.67 -3.16 -9.19
C VAL A 222 -19.03 -1.77 -9.08
N GLY A 223 -17.77 -1.65 -9.51
CA GLY A 223 -16.95 -0.44 -9.43
C GLY A 223 -16.30 -0.21 -8.06
N GLN A 224 -16.68 -0.97 -7.02
CA GLN A 224 -16.10 -0.83 -5.69
C GLN A 224 -15.02 -1.88 -5.41
N GLY A 225 -13.96 -1.43 -4.75
CA GLY A 225 -12.84 -2.21 -4.27
C GLY A 225 -13.01 -2.58 -2.81
N VAL A 226 -12.77 -3.85 -2.49
CA VAL A 226 -12.58 -4.33 -1.11
C VAL A 226 -11.09 -4.34 -0.80
N LEU A 227 -10.73 -3.75 0.33
CA LEU A 227 -9.36 -3.65 0.84
C LEU A 227 -9.21 -4.54 2.07
N HIS A 228 -8.18 -5.38 2.07
CA HIS A 228 -7.89 -6.27 3.20
C HIS A 228 -6.40 -6.64 3.27
N ARG A 229 -6.02 -7.31 4.36
CA ARG A 229 -4.68 -7.88 4.53
C ARG A 229 -4.55 -9.16 3.71
N GLY A 230 -3.40 -9.36 3.06
CA GLY A 230 -3.16 -10.56 2.25
C GLY A 230 -3.14 -11.84 3.09
N GLY A 231 -2.53 -11.79 4.28
CA GLY A 231 -2.53 -12.90 5.24
C GLY A 231 -3.88 -13.21 5.91
N GLN A 232 -4.96 -12.54 5.52
CA GLN A 232 -6.29 -12.84 6.02
C GLN A 232 -6.88 -14.05 5.28
N LEU A 233 -7.31 -15.06 6.04
CA LEU A 233 -7.96 -16.22 5.43
C LEU A 233 -9.29 -15.79 4.81
N HIS A 234 -9.48 -16.10 3.54
CA HIS A 234 -10.69 -15.76 2.83
C HIS A 234 -10.93 -16.69 1.64
N GLY A 235 -12.08 -16.55 1.00
CA GLY A 235 -12.39 -17.22 -0.25
C GLY A 235 -13.63 -16.60 -0.90
N ALA A 236 -14.10 -17.20 -1.98
CA ALA A 236 -15.30 -16.75 -2.68
C ALA A 236 -16.39 -17.82 -2.58
N ARG A 237 -17.60 -17.42 -2.19
CA ARG A 237 -18.80 -18.26 -2.24
C ARG A 237 -19.15 -18.61 -3.70
N PRO A 238 -19.95 -19.67 -3.92
CA PRO A 238 -20.50 -19.97 -5.24
C PRO A 238 -21.20 -18.78 -5.89
N LEU A 239 -20.90 -18.59 -7.17
CA LEU A 239 -21.68 -17.78 -8.09
C LEU A 239 -23.04 -18.44 -8.30
N GLY A 240 -24.12 -17.68 -8.12
CA GLY A 240 -25.49 -18.14 -8.35
C GLY A 240 -25.86 -18.09 -9.84
N THR A 241 -25.78 -16.90 -10.44
CA THR A 241 -26.12 -16.66 -11.86
C THR A 241 -25.22 -15.58 -12.46
N GLY A 242 -25.18 -15.51 -13.79
CA GLY A 242 -24.51 -14.45 -14.52
C GLY A 242 -23.00 -14.66 -14.64
N GLU A 243 -22.26 -13.57 -14.75
CA GLU A 243 -20.79 -13.58 -14.82
C GLU A 243 -20.21 -12.56 -13.86
N ARG A 244 -19.09 -12.90 -13.24
CA ARG A 244 -18.40 -12.01 -12.30
C ARG A 244 -16.94 -11.87 -12.69
N TRP A 245 -16.52 -10.63 -12.87
CA TRP A 245 -15.14 -10.28 -13.21
C TRP A 245 -14.57 -9.36 -12.14
N ASN A 246 -13.47 -9.78 -11.52
CA ASN A 246 -12.83 -8.99 -10.48
C ASN A 246 -11.37 -8.75 -10.80
N LEU A 247 -10.96 -7.48 -10.76
CA LEU A 247 -9.55 -7.11 -10.71
C LEU A 247 -9.05 -7.34 -9.29
N VAL A 248 -8.01 -8.16 -9.15
CA VAL A 248 -7.30 -8.40 -7.90
C VAL A 248 -5.90 -7.85 -8.04
N VAL A 249 -5.48 -7.04 -7.08
CA VAL A 249 -4.13 -6.48 -7.00
C VAL A 249 -3.52 -6.88 -5.68
N TRP A 250 -2.54 -7.77 -5.75
CA TRP A 250 -1.66 -8.10 -4.64
C TRP A 250 -0.61 -7.02 -4.52
N LEU A 251 -0.66 -6.28 -3.42
CA LEU A 251 0.27 -5.20 -3.10
C LEU A 251 1.34 -5.73 -2.15
N ARG A 252 2.60 -5.47 -2.50
CA ARG A 252 3.75 -6.12 -1.89
C ARG A 252 4.76 -5.07 -1.44
N ALA A 253 5.37 -5.29 -0.28
CA ALA A 253 6.38 -4.46 0.34
C ALA A 253 7.63 -5.30 0.62
N SER A 254 8.68 -5.13 -0.20
CA SER A 254 9.93 -5.88 -0.03
C SER A 254 10.53 -5.70 1.38
N ALA A 255 10.42 -4.52 1.97
CA ALA A 255 10.88 -4.20 3.33
C ALA A 255 10.25 -5.07 4.44
N VAL A 256 9.07 -5.67 4.18
CA VAL A 256 8.41 -6.63 5.08
C VAL A 256 8.85 -8.05 4.74
N ARG A 257 8.61 -8.47 3.49
CA ARG A 257 8.78 -9.87 3.08
C ARG A 257 10.24 -10.33 3.01
N ASN A 258 11.20 -9.44 2.79
CA ASN A 258 12.63 -9.78 2.82
C ASN A 258 13.07 -10.29 4.19
N ARG A 259 12.35 -9.95 5.28
CA ARG A 259 12.64 -10.43 6.63
C ARG A 259 12.08 -11.82 6.86
N LEU A 260 10.79 -11.99 6.60
CA LEU A 260 10.07 -13.26 6.72
C LEU A 260 9.06 -13.35 5.59
N CYS A 261 8.98 -14.51 4.95
CA CYS A 261 7.98 -14.80 3.94
C CYS A 261 6.57 -14.60 4.53
N PRO A 262 5.71 -13.78 3.89
CA PRO A 262 4.37 -13.48 4.40
C PRO A 262 3.45 -14.71 4.37
N MET A 263 3.86 -15.79 3.68
CA MET A 263 3.09 -17.02 3.58
C MET A 263 3.44 -18.03 4.67
N CYS A 264 4.72 -18.29 4.88
CA CYS A 264 5.19 -19.36 5.77
C CYS A 264 5.87 -18.86 7.04
N CYS A 265 6.09 -17.55 7.19
CA CYS A 265 6.77 -16.94 8.32
C CYS A 265 8.21 -17.44 8.55
N HIS A 266 8.88 -17.95 7.51
CA HIS A 266 10.30 -18.32 7.55
C HIS A 266 11.13 -17.32 6.73
N GLU A 267 12.43 -17.25 7.02
CA GLU A 267 13.38 -16.51 6.19
C GLU A 267 13.32 -17.02 4.73
N PRO A 268 13.16 -16.13 3.75
CA PRO A 268 12.98 -16.53 2.37
C PRO A 268 14.30 -16.98 1.72
N ASP A 269 14.26 -18.08 0.97
CA ASP A 269 15.39 -18.55 0.15
C ASP A 269 15.19 -18.10 -1.31
N LEU A 270 15.88 -17.03 -1.69
CA LEU A 270 15.53 -16.23 -2.86
C LEU A 270 16.27 -16.69 -4.13
N VAL A 271 15.55 -16.68 -5.26
CA VAL A 271 16.13 -16.85 -6.61
C VAL A 271 15.75 -15.70 -7.53
N ASP A 272 16.63 -15.37 -8.49
CA ASP A 272 16.42 -14.27 -9.44
C ASP A 272 15.17 -14.50 -10.30
N ASP A 273 14.44 -13.42 -10.55
CA ASP A 273 13.25 -13.43 -11.40
C ASP A 273 13.15 -12.16 -12.27
N GLU A 274 12.27 -12.20 -13.28
CA GLU A 274 11.97 -11.05 -14.13
C GLU A 274 10.81 -10.22 -13.56
N GLY A 275 10.78 -8.92 -13.92
CA GLY A 275 9.74 -8.00 -13.46
C GLY A 275 9.76 -7.85 -11.93
N PHE A 276 8.59 -7.89 -11.30
CA PHE A 276 8.47 -7.83 -9.83
C PHE A 276 8.67 -9.19 -9.14
N GLY A 277 8.78 -10.31 -9.86
CA GLY A 277 8.86 -11.65 -9.26
C GLY A 277 7.78 -11.91 -8.19
N ASP A 278 8.19 -12.39 -7.00
CA ASP A 278 7.33 -12.45 -5.81
C ASP A 278 7.46 -11.23 -4.89
N GLY A 279 7.98 -10.10 -5.39
CA GLY A 279 8.11 -8.84 -4.66
C GLY A 279 9.26 -8.82 -3.64
N PHE A 280 10.10 -9.84 -3.61
CA PHE A 280 11.32 -9.82 -2.80
C PHE A 280 12.42 -9.05 -3.54
N THR A 281 13.30 -8.42 -2.80
CA THR A 281 14.49 -7.74 -3.35
C THR A 281 15.73 -8.25 -2.65
N ARG A 282 16.88 -8.24 -3.34
CA ARG A 282 18.16 -8.36 -2.64
C ARG A 282 18.40 -7.04 -1.91
N GLU A 283 18.30 -7.02 -0.59
CA GLU A 283 18.85 -5.92 0.19
C GLU A 283 20.37 -5.94 -0.03
N GLU A 284 20.90 -5.05 -0.85
CA GLU A 284 22.26 -4.59 -0.59
C GLU A 284 22.18 -3.86 0.75
N PRO A 285 22.95 -4.27 1.79
CA PRO A 285 23.00 -3.49 3.01
C PRO A 285 23.35 -2.07 2.58
N ALA A 286 22.51 -1.10 2.94
CA ALA A 286 22.77 0.30 2.63
C ALA A 286 24.19 0.60 3.13
N THR A 287 25.14 0.64 2.21
CA THR A 287 26.49 1.06 2.52
C THR A 287 26.34 2.55 2.69
N VAL A 288 26.10 2.96 3.93
CA VAL A 288 26.31 4.35 4.31
C VAL A 288 27.79 4.56 4.08
N ASP A 289 28.15 5.21 2.98
CA ASP A 289 29.52 5.66 2.80
C ASP A 289 29.81 6.65 3.90
N VAL A 290 30.41 6.16 4.99
CA VAL A 290 30.82 6.96 6.13
C VAL A 290 31.82 8.04 5.68
N CYS A 291 32.43 7.92 4.49
CA CYS A 291 33.28 8.94 3.89
C CYS A 291 32.49 10.08 3.24
N ALA A 292 31.25 9.87 2.77
CA ALA A 292 30.40 10.93 2.22
C ALA A 292 29.89 11.90 3.30
N LEU A 293 29.90 11.49 4.58
CA LEU A 293 29.67 12.38 5.74
C LEU A 293 30.89 13.25 6.11
N THR A 294 31.99 13.17 5.34
CA THR A 294 33.19 13.99 5.54
C THR A 294 33.47 15.04 4.46
N GLU A 295 32.46 15.38 3.64
CA GLU A 295 32.50 16.60 2.83
C GLU A 295 32.41 17.83 3.76
N LEU A 296 33.59 18.22 4.25
CA LEU A 296 33.87 19.39 5.08
C LEU A 296 33.32 20.66 4.41
N ALA A 297 32.24 21.22 4.96
CA ALA A 297 31.79 22.56 4.58
C ALA A 297 32.75 23.62 5.09
N TRP A 298 33.23 24.49 4.21
CA TRP A 298 33.98 25.69 4.60
C TRP A 298 33.02 26.73 5.19
N ALA A 299 33.10 26.99 6.50
CA ALA A 299 32.40 28.12 7.11
C ALA A 299 33.22 29.40 6.92
N GLN A 300 32.64 30.43 6.30
CA GLN A 300 33.22 31.78 6.30
C GLN A 300 32.96 32.43 7.67
N CYS A 301 34.00 32.54 8.50
CA CYS A 301 33.99 33.47 9.61
C CYS A 301 34.49 34.84 9.12
N GLY A 302 33.81 35.91 9.52
CA GLY A 302 34.13 37.28 9.13
C GLY A 302 35.61 37.61 9.36
N GLY A 303 36.26 38.18 8.34
CA GLY A 303 37.69 38.49 8.35
C GLY A 303 38.55 37.73 7.32
N GLY A 304 37.94 36.99 6.38
CA GLY A 304 38.61 36.50 5.18
C GLY A 304 39.62 35.36 5.39
N ARG A 305 39.57 34.64 6.52
CA ARG A 305 40.36 33.42 6.76
C ARG A 305 39.47 32.20 6.94
N GLN A 306 39.80 31.13 6.23
CA GLN A 306 39.07 29.88 6.26
C GLN A 306 39.75 28.85 7.20
N VAL A 307 38.97 28.11 8.01
CA VAL A 307 39.47 27.07 8.92
C VAL A 307 38.53 25.84 8.90
N ARG A 308 39.09 24.62 8.94
CA ARG A 308 38.33 23.35 9.00
C ARG A 308 37.77 23.10 10.41
N ALA A 309 36.48 22.79 10.54
CA ALA A 309 35.86 22.37 11.80
C ALA A 309 34.80 21.27 11.58
N PRO A 310 34.68 20.26 12.48
CA PRO A 310 33.59 19.29 12.44
C PRO A 310 32.30 19.79 13.11
N LEU A 311 31.13 19.38 12.59
CA LEU A 311 29.81 19.66 13.16
C LEU A 311 29.44 18.64 14.27
N PRO A 312 28.82 19.05 15.39
CA PRO A 312 28.48 18.15 16.48
C PRO A 312 27.15 17.42 16.22
N LEU A 313 27.17 16.08 16.17
CA LEU A 313 25.98 15.25 16.37
C LEU A 313 25.80 14.99 17.87
N ALA A 314 24.66 15.43 18.41
CA ALA A 314 24.30 15.23 19.81
C ALA A 314 23.64 13.85 20.00
N GLY A 315 24.33 12.95 20.70
CA GLY A 315 23.76 11.71 21.22
C GLY A 315 24.78 10.88 22.01
N GLY A 316 24.59 10.79 23.33
CA GLY A 316 25.26 9.80 24.19
C GLY A 316 24.70 9.84 25.63
N ARG A 317 24.56 8.75 26.39
CA ARG A 317 25.02 7.35 26.23
C ARG A 317 24.35 6.42 27.24
N ASN A 318 24.11 5.17 26.82
CA ASN A 318 24.48 3.87 27.43
C ASN A 318 23.72 2.78 26.61
N LYS A 319 24.29 1.78 25.90
CA LYS A 319 25.40 0.85 26.18
C LYS A 319 26.07 0.35 24.86
N THR A 320 27.24 -0.30 25.01
CA THR A 320 28.12 -1.04 24.05
C THR A 320 27.42 -1.76 22.87
N PRO A 321 28.00 -1.88 21.65
CA PRO A 321 29.38 -1.64 21.21
C PRO A 321 29.51 -0.22 20.71
N THR A 322 30.55 0.54 21.03
CA THR A 322 30.63 1.88 20.45
C THR A 322 32.05 2.39 20.63
N ALA A 323 32.79 2.53 19.53
CA ALA A 323 34.24 2.77 19.55
C ALA A 323 34.65 3.89 20.53
N TYR A 324 35.56 3.57 21.45
CA TYR A 324 36.22 4.55 22.30
C TYR A 324 37.66 4.72 21.83
N CYS A 325 37.96 5.90 21.30
CA CYS A 325 39.31 6.41 21.18
C CYS A 325 39.65 7.14 22.50
N THR A 326 40.65 6.63 23.21
CA THR A 326 41.25 7.28 24.37
C THR A 326 42.37 8.21 23.89
N CYS A 327 42.22 9.52 24.12
CA CYS A 327 43.38 10.35 24.39
C CYS A 327 43.06 11.36 25.49
N TRP A 328 43.72 11.14 26.61
CA TRP A 328 43.95 12.11 27.66
C TRP A 328 44.79 13.28 27.12
N LEU A 329 44.48 14.50 27.54
CA LEU A 329 45.45 15.36 28.21
C LEU A 329 44.75 16.50 28.97
N LYS A 330 45.10 16.58 30.25
CA LYS A 330 44.85 17.68 31.19
C LYS A 330 45.69 18.91 30.79
N ALA A 331 45.14 20.12 30.97
CA ALA A 331 45.69 21.22 31.79
C ALA A 331 45.31 22.66 31.28
N VAL A 332 44.55 23.39 32.12
CA VAL A 332 44.81 24.75 32.71
C VAL A 332 44.99 25.98 31.77
N PRO A 333 44.53 27.20 32.18
CA PRO A 333 43.83 28.14 31.30
C PRO A 333 44.66 29.37 30.85
N ALA A 334 44.12 30.10 29.86
CA ALA A 334 44.51 31.48 29.59
C ALA A 334 43.26 32.38 29.42
N SER A 335 42.99 33.12 30.50
CA SER A 335 42.39 34.47 30.56
C SER A 335 41.79 35.11 29.31
N GLY A 336 40.55 35.61 29.41
CA GLY A 336 40.02 36.62 28.48
C GLY A 336 38.51 36.82 28.61
N SER A 337 38.13 37.83 29.38
CA SER A 337 36.79 38.23 29.81
C SER A 337 35.83 38.80 28.76
N PHE A 338 34.56 38.91 29.19
CA PHE A 338 33.38 39.66 28.70
C PHE A 338 32.44 38.90 27.75
N SER A 339 31.11 39.00 27.81
CA SER A 339 30.08 39.49 28.77
C SER A 339 28.75 39.36 28.02
N GLY A 340 27.65 38.91 28.64
CA GLY A 340 26.33 38.98 27.98
C GLY A 340 25.31 37.90 28.32
N GLN A 341 24.72 38.02 29.51
CA GLN A 341 23.32 37.74 29.85
C GLN A 341 22.60 36.47 29.31
N THR A 342 22.44 35.51 30.24
CA THR A 342 21.20 34.82 30.65
C THR A 342 20.18 34.35 29.61
N CYS A 343 20.01 33.03 29.53
CA CYS A 343 18.69 32.42 29.66
C CYS A 343 18.78 31.12 30.47
N CYS A 344 18.02 31.05 31.55
CA CYS A 344 17.95 29.96 32.51
C CYS A 344 17.02 28.85 32.00
N LEU A 345 17.46 27.59 32.05
CA LEU A 345 16.56 26.45 32.28
C LEU A 345 17.28 25.46 33.19
N SER A 346 16.83 25.45 34.44
CA SER A 346 17.26 24.58 35.52
C SER A 346 16.74 23.15 35.34
N SER A 347 17.64 22.17 35.40
CA SER A 347 17.33 20.77 35.70
C SER A 347 17.27 20.58 37.21
N GLY A 348 16.15 20.08 37.74
CA GLY A 348 16.02 19.60 39.11
C GLY A 348 15.50 18.17 39.09
N LEU A 349 16.27 17.25 39.65
CA LEU A 349 15.91 15.87 39.92
C LEU A 349 16.07 15.64 41.43
N LEU A 350 15.14 14.85 41.99
CA LEU A 350 15.08 14.28 43.35
C LEU A 350 14.52 15.28 44.39
N GLU A 351 13.59 14.91 45.28
CA GLU A 351 13.58 13.71 46.13
C GLU A 351 12.17 13.13 46.34
N ALA A 352 12.13 11.83 46.64
CA ALA A 352 10.98 11.15 47.21
C ALA A 352 11.08 11.23 48.74
N GLU A 353 10.06 11.77 49.41
CA GLU A 353 9.77 11.46 50.81
C GLU A 353 8.27 11.25 51.04
N SER A 354 8.02 10.24 51.87
CA SER A 354 6.77 9.77 52.42
C SER A 354 6.06 10.79 53.32
N GLY A 355 4.73 10.83 53.30
CA GLY A 355 3.95 11.56 54.30
C GLY A 355 2.43 11.34 54.22
N MET A 356 1.89 10.58 55.17
CA MET A 356 0.46 10.48 55.52
C MET A 356 -0.20 11.86 55.73
N GLY A 357 -1.50 12.00 55.41
CA GLY A 357 -2.29 13.10 55.99
C GLY A 357 -3.65 13.44 55.36
N ARG A 358 -4.68 12.68 55.73
CA ARG A 358 -6.10 13.04 55.96
C ARG A 358 -6.69 14.40 55.48
N GLN A 359 -7.88 14.24 54.86
CA GLN A 359 -9.20 14.83 55.19
C GLN A 359 -9.73 16.14 54.54
N ARG A 360 -10.99 15.98 54.08
CA ARG A 360 -12.14 16.92 53.95
C ARG A 360 -12.04 17.92 52.79
N GLY A 361 -12.97 17.88 51.83
CA GLY A 361 -14.37 18.34 51.94
C GLY A 361 -14.41 19.71 51.24
N SER A 362 -15.34 20.11 50.37
CA SER A 362 -16.78 19.87 50.24
C SER A 362 -17.26 20.58 48.95
N GLN A 363 -18.38 20.13 48.37
CA GLN A 363 -19.54 20.89 47.83
C GLN A 363 -19.28 22.18 47.01
N GLY A 364 -19.98 22.49 45.92
CA GLY A 364 -21.24 22.05 45.30
C GLY A 364 -21.40 22.86 43.99
N SER A 365 -22.03 22.35 42.94
CA SER A 365 -23.49 22.25 42.71
C SER A 365 -24.07 23.44 41.92
N ARG A 366 -24.80 23.07 40.84
CA ARG A 366 -25.88 23.78 40.11
C ARG A 366 -25.43 24.95 39.23
N GLY A 367 -25.97 25.15 38.03
CA GLY A 367 -27.14 24.59 37.34
C GLY A 367 -27.65 25.67 36.35
N GLY A 368 -28.38 25.29 35.29
CA GLY A 368 -29.09 26.26 34.47
C GLY A 368 -29.34 25.85 33.02
N GLU A 369 -30.56 25.39 32.77
CA GLU A 369 -31.18 25.04 31.49
C GLU A 369 -31.65 26.26 30.66
N GLY A 370 -32.06 26.02 29.40
CA GLY A 370 -32.98 26.88 28.61
C GLY A 370 -32.54 27.03 27.14
N ALA A 371 -32.99 26.21 26.18
CA ALA A 371 -34.31 26.12 25.52
C ALA A 371 -34.58 27.14 24.39
N ALA A 372 -34.59 26.60 23.16
CA ALA A 372 -35.49 26.79 22.00
C ALA A 372 -36.16 28.14 21.63
N ALA A 373 -36.11 28.48 20.32
CA ALA A 373 -37.23 28.83 19.40
C ALA A 373 -36.68 29.62 18.19
N GLN A 374 -36.72 29.09 16.95
CA GLN A 374 -37.76 29.24 15.91
C GLN A 374 -38.10 30.68 15.46
N GLY A 375 -38.00 30.89 14.13
CA GLY A 375 -38.98 31.69 13.38
C GLY A 375 -38.43 32.75 12.41
N GLY A 376 -38.81 32.65 11.13
CA GLY A 376 -38.97 33.81 10.25
C GLY A 376 -38.26 33.74 8.90
N GLY A 377 -38.95 33.26 7.87
CA GLY A 377 -38.49 33.35 6.48
C GLY A 377 -38.74 34.70 5.83
N PHE A 378 -38.03 34.98 4.73
CA PHE A 378 -38.46 35.95 3.72
C PHE A 378 -38.02 35.50 2.32
N ARG A 379 -38.98 35.52 1.39
CA ARG A 379 -38.81 35.28 -0.05
C ARG A 379 -38.20 36.52 -0.70
N GLY A 380 -37.28 36.31 -1.66
CA GLY A 380 -36.82 37.35 -2.58
C GLY A 380 -35.78 36.84 -3.57
N ARG A 381 -36.22 36.54 -4.80
CA ARG A 381 -35.43 36.53 -6.05
C ARG A 381 -36.27 37.32 -7.08
N PRO A 382 -35.70 37.83 -8.20
CA PRO A 382 -34.34 37.62 -8.69
C PRO A 382 -33.60 38.92 -9.08
N ALA A 383 -32.27 38.88 -9.14
CA ALA A 383 -31.50 39.76 -10.00
C ALA A 383 -30.37 38.96 -10.64
N SER A 384 -30.37 39.00 -11.96
CA SER A 384 -29.37 38.48 -12.89
C SER A 384 -28.01 39.15 -12.67
N ALA A 385 -26.97 38.34 -12.52
CA ALA A 385 -25.58 38.76 -12.74
C ALA A 385 -24.79 37.52 -13.17
N ASP A 386 -24.22 37.59 -14.38
CA ASP A 386 -23.21 36.67 -14.90
C ASP A 386 -22.02 36.57 -13.94
N PRO A 387 -21.35 35.40 -13.86
CA PRO A 387 -19.95 35.36 -13.49
C PRO A 387 -19.09 34.96 -14.69
N ALA A 388 -18.12 35.84 -14.92
CA ALA A 388 -16.98 35.65 -15.80
C ALA A 388 -16.29 34.30 -15.59
N GLU A 389 -15.92 33.73 -16.73
CA GLU A 389 -15.12 32.53 -16.93
C GLU A 389 -13.74 32.71 -16.28
N SER A 390 -13.54 32.17 -15.07
CA SER A 390 -12.19 32.06 -14.49
C SER A 390 -11.56 30.75 -14.98
N SER A 391 -10.67 30.87 -15.96
CA SER A 391 -9.76 29.82 -16.39
C SER A 391 -8.82 29.44 -15.24
N ARG A 392 -9.21 28.47 -14.42
CA ARG A 392 -8.29 27.77 -13.52
C ARG A 392 -7.53 26.76 -14.35
N GLN A 393 -6.28 27.10 -14.69
CA GLN A 393 -5.31 26.15 -15.22
C GLN A 393 -5.11 25.04 -14.19
N SER A 394 -5.43 23.80 -14.57
CA SER A 394 -5.04 22.60 -13.84
C SER A 394 -3.51 22.55 -13.72
N PRO A 395 -2.94 22.16 -12.57
CA PRO A 395 -1.50 22.01 -12.45
C PRO A 395 -1.01 20.94 -13.43
N GLN A 396 -0.16 21.34 -14.37
CA GLN A 396 0.54 20.43 -15.25
C GLN A 396 1.51 19.61 -14.40
N TYR A 397 1.18 18.34 -14.16
CA TYR A 397 2.12 17.38 -13.63
C TYR A 397 3.18 17.13 -14.71
N HIS A 398 4.37 17.70 -14.52
CA HIS A 398 5.52 17.31 -15.30
C HIS A 398 5.81 15.83 -15.04
N SER A 399 5.76 15.03 -16.09
CA SER A 399 6.16 13.63 -16.11
C SER A 399 7.61 13.54 -15.61
N VAL A 400 7.78 13.15 -14.36
CA VAL A 400 9.08 12.69 -13.87
C VAL A 400 9.37 11.38 -14.61
N PRO A 401 10.53 11.21 -15.26
CA PRO A 401 10.89 9.93 -15.84
C PRO A 401 10.82 8.86 -14.74
N THR A 402 9.95 7.88 -14.91
CA THR A 402 9.94 6.70 -14.05
C THR A 402 11.29 6.00 -14.23
N PRO A 403 12.01 5.69 -13.13
CA PRO A 403 13.19 4.85 -13.26
C PRO A 403 12.74 3.52 -13.84
N SER A 404 13.42 3.04 -14.88
CA SER A 404 13.31 1.65 -15.31
C SER A 404 13.41 0.75 -14.08
N VAL A 405 12.52 -0.24 -13.94
CA VAL A 405 12.58 -1.26 -12.88
C VAL A 405 13.97 -1.91 -12.92
N THR A 406 14.90 -1.40 -12.11
CA THR A 406 16.35 -1.70 -12.15
C THR A 406 16.81 -2.41 -10.88
N GLY A 407 15.87 -2.92 -10.08
CA GLY A 407 16.17 -3.76 -8.91
C GLY A 407 16.35 -5.24 -9.28
N SER A 408 17.23 -5.94 -8.56
CA SER A 408 17.27 -7.40 -8.55
C SER A 408 16.06 -7.91 -7.77
N TRP A 409 14.95 -8.10 -8.48
CA TRP A 409 13.74 -8.72 -7.95
C TRP A 409 13.89 -10.23 -7.89
N MET A 410 13.30 -10.80 -6.86
CA MET A 410 13.47 -12.20 -6.51
C MET A 410 12.10 -12.85 -6.31
N ARG A 411 12.07 -14.16 -6.49
CA ARG A 411 10.98 -15.01 -6.02
C ARG A 411 11.40 -15.85 -4.83
N GLY A 412 10.44 -16.21 -3.98
CA GLY A 412 10.67 -17.14 -2.88
C GLY A 412 10.96 -18.54 -3.41
N PRO A 413 11.51 -19.44 -2.58
CA PRO A 413 11.68 -20.83 -2.97
C PRO A 413 10.27 -21.42 -3.08
N GLU A 414 10.05 -22.29 -4.07
CA GLU A 414 8.76 -22.92 -4.35
C GLU A 414 8.34 -23.87 -3.22
N ARG A 415 7.93 -23.33 -2.07
CA ARG A 415 7.41 -24.08 -0.93
C ARG A 415 5.90 -23.88 -0.89
N SER A 416 5.23 -24.80 -1.58
CA SER A 416 3.81 -25.18 -1.47
C SER A 416 2.84 -24.06 -1.08
N GLU A 417 2.13 -23.57 -2.10
CA GLU A 417 0.68 -23.34 -1.95
C GLU A 417 -0.02 -24.70 -1.95
#